data_AF-A0A4W3HRC2-F1
#
_entry.id   AF-A0A4W3HRC2-F1
#
_cell.length_a   1.000
_cell.length_b   1.000
_cell.length_c   1.000
_cell.angle_alpha   90.00
_cell.angle_beta   90.00
_cell.angle_gamma   90.00
#
_symmetry.space_group_name_H-M   'P 1'
#
loop_
_entity.id
_entity.type
_entity.pdbx_description
1 polymer ?
#
loop_
_entity_poly.entity_id
_entity_poly.type
_entity_poly.pdbx_seq_one_letter_code
_entity_poly.pdbx_strand_id
1 'polypeptide(L)'
;MSATCTKVSAGERTCSCVPGFTGDGVVCVELDGCALKTCGEHEECIKTAAGRVACTCVSGYVEDSMRMCKPVDPCTQDNGGCSLFAKCVLVGPGVRLCRCVPGYIGVGFSCRGRIFEELARLPAMSVFSQQLQVIPF
;
A
#
# COMPACT_ATOMS: atom_id res chain seq x y z
N MET A 1 4.13 -35.15 -9.83
CA MET A 1 3.13 -36.22 -9.74
C MET A 1 1.93 -35.63 -9.00
N SER A 2 0.81 -35.40 -9.70
CA SER A 2 -0.40 -34.73 -9.14
C SER A 2 -1.49 -35.74 -8.73
N ALA A 3 -1.19 -37.03 -8.83
CA ALA A 3 -2.05 -38.13 -8.42
C ALA A 3 -1.25 -39.22 -7.70
N THR A 4 -1.92 -39.94 -6.81
CA THR A 4 -1.43 -41.16 -6.15
C THR A 4 -2.21 -42.35 -6.71
N CYS A 5 -1.51 -43.36 -7.20
CA CYS A 5 -2.12 -44.57 -7.75
C CYS A 5 -1.79 -45.79 -6.89
N THR A 6 -2.79 -46.63 -6.63
CA THR A 6 -2.64 -47.90 -5.93
C THR A 6 -3.01 -49.04 -6.87
N LYS A 7 -2.20 -50.11 -6.85
CA LYS A 7 -2.49 -51.33 -7.61
C LYS A 7 -3.63 -52.07 -6.93
N VAL A 8 -4.67 -52.43 -7.71
CA VAL A 8 -5.84 -53.15 -7.21
C VAL A 8 -5.74 -54.63 -7.58
N SER A 9 -5.39 -54.93 -8.83
CA SER A 9 -5.24 -56.30 -9.33
C SER A 9 -4.22 -56.36 -10.49
N ALA A 10 -4.08 -57.51 -11.17
CA ALA A 10 -3.16 -57.64 -12.30
C ALA A 10 -3.66 -56.81 -13.50
N GLY A 11 -2.94 -55.72 -13.82
CA GLY A 11 -3.31 -54.79 -14.89
C GLY A 11 -4.26 -53.66 -14.46
N GLU A 12 -4.77 -53.69 -13.24
CA GLU A 12 -5.73 -52.71 -12.73
C GLU A 12 -5.13 -51.82 -11.63
N ARG A 13 -5.35 -50.52 -11.74
CA ARG A 13 -4.91 -49.50 -10.79
C ARG A 13 -6.00 -48.47 -10.58
N THR A 14 -6.16 -48.02 -9.34
CA THR A 14 -7.00 -46.89 -9.00
C THR A 14 -6.10 -45.70 -8.69
N CYS A 15 -6.44 -44.53 -9.21
CA CYS A 15 -5.70 -43.31 -8.96
C CYS A 15 -6.62 -42.22 -8.39
N SER A 16 -6.06 -41.37 -7.54
CA SER A 16 -6.74 -40.22 -6.96
C SER A 16 -5.82 -39.01 -6.96
N CYS A 17 -6.35 -37.81 -7.21
CA CYS A 17 -5.57 -36.59 -7.16
C CYS A 17 -5.02 -36.33 -5.75
N VAL A 18 -3.82 -35.77 -5.67
CA VAL A 18 -3.22 -35.37 -4.38
C VAL A 18 -3.94 -34.14 -3.82
N PRO A 19 -3.87 -33.87 -2.50
CA PRO A 19 -4.52 -32.70 -1.91
C PRO A 19 -4.15 -31.40 -2.63
N GLY A 20 -5.15 -30.59 -2.96
CA GLY A 20 -5.00 -29.33 -3.69
C GLY A 20 -5.10 -29.44 -5.21
N PHE A 21 -5.40 -30.64 -5.74
CA PHE A 21 -5.71 -30.88 -7.14
C PHE A 21 -7.07 -31.58 -7.30
N THR A 22 -7.72 -31.38 -8.44
CA THR A 22 -9.01 -31.96 -8.80
C THR A 22 -8.97 -32.55 -10.20
N GLY A 23 -9.83 -33.52 -10.51
CA GLY A 23 -9.85 -34.22 -11.79
C GLY A 23 -10.31 -35.67 -11.67
N ASP A 24 -10.01 -36.48 -12.68
CA ASP A 24 -10.44 -37.89 -12.76
C ASP A 24 -9.46 -38.88 -12.08
N GLY A 25 -8.46 -38.35 -11.36
CA GLY A 25 -7.42 -39.14 -10.70
C GLY A 25 -6.26 -39.57 -11.61
N VAL A 26 -6.39 -39.42 -12.93
CA VAL A 26 -5.31 -39.65 -13.91
C VAL A 26 -4.78 -38.31 -14.42
N VAL A 27 -5.71 -37.43 -14.81
CA VAL A 27 -5.48 -36.02 -15.15
C VAL A 27 -5.97 -35.19 -13.98
N CYS A 28 -5.02 -34.55 -13.30
CA CYS A 28 -5.30 -33.71 -12.15
C CYS A 28 -4.84 -32.28 -12.43
N VAL A 29 -5.74 -31.33 -12.22
CA VAL A 29 -5.50 -29.89 -12.36
C VAL A 29 -5.52 -29.24 -11.00
N GLU A 30 -4.73 -28.18 -10.82
CA GLU A 30 -4.67 -27.47 -9.55
C GLU A 30 -6.04 -26.86 -9.21
N LEU A 31 -6.45 -27.03 -7.97
CA LEU A 31 -7.73 -26.53 -7.51
C LEU A 31 -7.61 -25.02 -7.28
N ASP A 32 -8.45 -24.23 -7.95
CA ASP A 32 -8.46 -22.78 -7.76
C ASP A 32 -9.08 -22.43 -6.41
N GLY A 33 -8.24 -22.39 -5.37
CA GLY A 33 -8.69 -22.06 -4.03
C GLY A 33 -9.30 -20.66 -3.90
N CYS A 34 -8.98 -19.73 -4.83
CA CYS A 34 -9.55 -18.37 -4.81
C CYS A 34 -10.93 -18.31 -5.45
N ALA A 35 -11.30 -19.29 -6.29
CA ALA A 35 -12.67 -19.44 -6.76
C ALA A 35 -13.61 -19.98 -5.66
N LEU A 36 -13.05 -20.64 -4.64
CA LEU A 36 -13.82 -21.25 -3.54
C LEU A 36 -13.82 -20.43 -2.25
N LYS A 37 -12.75 -19.67 -1.99
CA LYS A 37 -12.62 -18.87 -0.75
C LYS A 37 -13.04 -17.43 -1.00
N THR A 38 -13.96 -16.92 -0.17
CA THR A 38 -14.28 -15.49 -0.12
C THR A 38 -13.39 -14.83 0.93
N CYS A 39 -12.71 -13.73 0.56
CA CYS A 39 -11.93 -12.90 1.48
C CYS A 39 -12.78 -11.73 2.02
N GLY A 40 -12.30 -11.09 3.08
CA GLY A 40 -12.96 -9.96 3.74
C GLY A 40 -12.95 -8.67 2.92
N GLU A 41 -13.47 -7.61 3.53
CA GLU A 41 -13.47 -6.28 2.92
C GLU A 41 -12.02 -5.75 2.77
N HIS A 42 -11.71 -5.20 1.59
CA HIS A 42 -10.36 -4.73 1.25
C HIS A 42 -9.27 -5.81 1.32
N GLU A 43 -9.64 -7.08 1.15
CA GLU A 43 -8.71 -8.19 0.98
C GLU A 43 -8.74 -8.73 -0.44
N GLU A 44 -7.61 -9.23 -0.89
CA GLU A 44 -7.49 -10.04 -2.10
C GLU A 44 -7.07 -11.47 -1.76
N CYS A 45 -7.57 -12.41 -2.54
CA CYS A 45 -7.15 -13.80 -2.45
C CYS A 45 -5.88 -14.02 -3.26
N ILE A 46 -4.85 -14.56 -2.61
CA ILE A 46 -3.59 -14.95 -3.26
C ILE A 46 -3.37 -16.46 -3.13
N LYS A 47 -2.92 -17.08 -4.23
CA LYS A 47 -2.54 -18.49 -4.25
C LYS A 47 -1.17 -18.65 -3.59
N THR A 48 -1.10 -19.44 -2.52
CA THR A 48 0.17 -19.66 -1.76
C THR A 48 0.80 -21.01 -2.06
N ALA A 49 0.00 -22.02 -2.38
CA ALA A 49 0.43 -23.34 -2.87
C ALA A 49 -0.75 -24.05 -3.55
N ALA A 50 -0.51 -25.25 -4.10
CA ALA A 50 -1.55 -26.06 -4.70
C ALA A 50 -2.75 -26.26 -3.76
N GLY A 51 -3.91 -25.70 -4.15
CA GLY A 51 -5.14 -25.69 -3.38
C GLY A 51 -5.08 -24.95 -2.03
N ARG A 52 -4.02 -24.18 -1.75
CA ARG A 52 -3.91 -23.31 -0.57
C ARG A 52 -3.91 -21.86 -1.00
N VAL A 53 -4.67 -21.07 -0.25
CA VAL A 53 -4.83 -19.64 -0.49
C VAL A 53 -4.75 -18.85 0.80
N ALA A 54 -4.23 -17.64 0.71
CA ALA A 54 -4.25 -16.65 1.77
C ALA A 54 -5.13 -15.46 1.33
N CYS A 55 -5.73 -14.78 2.31
CA CYS A 55 -6.33 -13.48 2.09
C CYS A 55 -5.35 -12.45 2.64
N THR A 56 -5.06 -11.42 1.85
CA THR A 56 -4.14 -10.35 2.23
C THR A 56 -4.77 -9.01 1.92
N CYS A 57 -4.46 -7.98 2.69
CA CYS A 57 -4.95 -6.64 2.39
C CYS A 57 -4.52 -6.19 1.00
N VAL A 58 -5.46 -5.57 0.27
CA VAL A 58 -5.16 -4.95 -1.02
C VAL A 58 -4.16 -3.80 -0.85
N SER A 59 -3.55 -3.39 -1.97
CA SER A 59 -2.60 -2.28 -1.98
C SER A 59 -3.20 -1.01 -1.33
N GLY A 60 -2.41 -0.34 -0.48
CA GLY A 60 -2.83 0.84 0.27
C GLY A 60 -3.54 0.53 1.59
N TYR A 61 -3.70 -0.74 1.97
CA TYR A 61 -4.25 -1.17 3.26
C TYR A 61 -3.23 -2.00 4.05
N VAL A 62 -3.41 -2.03 5.37
CA VAL A 62 -2.60 -2.82 6.30
C VAL A 62 -3.51 -3.49 7.34
N GLU A 63 -3.14 -4.70 7.75
CA GLU A 63 -3.85 -5.39 8.83
C GLU A 63 -3.64 -4.67 10.15
N ASP A 64 -4.73 -4.41 10.87
CA ASP A 64 -4.68 -3.88 12.22
C ASP A 64 -4.61 -4.99 13.28
N SER A 65 -4.63 -4.60 14.56
CA SER A 65 -4.59 -5.54 15.69
C SER A 65 -5.80 -6.50 15.75
N MET A 66 -6.87 -6.20 15.01
CA MET A 66 -8.08 -7.03 14.92
C MET A 66 -8.11 -7.88 13.65
N ARG A 67 -7.03 -7.91 12.86
CA ARG A 67 -6.95 -8.54 11.52
C ARG A 67 -7.98 -7.98 10.54
N MET A 68 -8.25 -6.67 10.63
CA MET A 68 -9.03 -5.95 9.63
C MET A 68 -8.10 -5.12 8.76
N CYS A 69 -8.35 -5.10 7.46
CA CYS A 69 -7.62 -4.23 6.54
C CYS A 69 -8.07 -2.78 6.71
N LYS A 70 -7.17 -1.94 7.22
CA LYS A 70 -7.39 -0.49 7.34
C LYS A 70 -6.52 0.28 6.34
N PRO A 71 -7.00 1.43 5.84
CA PRO A 71 -6.20 2.30 5.00
C PRO A 71 -4.87 2.62 5.66
N VAL A 72 -3.77 2.44 4.94
CA VAL A 72 -2.47 2.96 5.36
C VAL A 72 -2.58 4.48 5.37
N ASP A 73 -2.22 5.11 6.47
CA ASP A 73 -2.13 6.57 6.57
C ASP A 73 -0.67 7.02 6.49
N PRO A 74 -0.19 7.47 5.32
CA PRO A 74 1.19 7.90 5.17
C PRO A 74 1.49 9.21 5.91
N CYS A 75 0.48 9.96 6.37
CA CYS A 75 0.68 11.18 7.15
C CYS A 75 1.20 10.92 8.56
N THR A 76 1.02 9.70 9.08
CA THR A 76 1.47 9.30 10.43
C THR A 76 2.98 9.22 10.58
N GLN A 77 3.70 9.10 9.46
CA GLN A 77 5.16 9.03 9.42
C GLN A 77 5.73 10.23 8.67
N ASP A 78 6.63 10.99 9.31
CA ASP A 78 7.32 12.15 8.72
C ASP A 78 6.39 13.19 8.05
N ASN A 79 5.14 13.35 8.54
CA ASN A 79 4.12 14.18 7.89
C ASN A 79 3.91 13.79 6.41
N GLY A 80 4.07 12.50 6.10
CA GLY A 80 4.10 11.98 4.73
C GLY A 80 5.29 12.46 3.90
N GLY A 81 6.31 13.11 4.45
CA GLY A 81 7.32 13.82 3.67
C GLY A 81 6.78 15.11 3.04
N CYS A 82 5.66 15.63 3.51
CA CYS A 82 5.22 16.98 3.17
C CYS A 82 6.18 18.03 3.74
N SER A 83 6.17 19.24 3.18
CA SER A 83 6.93 20.36 3.73
C SER A 83 6.57 20.59 5.19
N LEU A 84 7.52 21.11 5.97
CA LEU A 84 7.27 21.59 7.34
C LEU A 84 6.17 22.68 7.39
N PHE A 85 5.96 23.40 6.28
CA PHE A 85 4.90 24.41 6.13
C PHE A 85 3.70 23.89 5.34
N ALA A 86 3.49 22.58 5.35
CA ALA A 86 2.34 21.93 4.76
C ALA A 86 1.67 20.96 5.73
N LYS A 87 0.36 20.86 5.60
CA LYS A 87 -0.44 19.84 6.23
C LYS A 87 -0.58 18.64 5.29
N CYS A 88 -0.20 17.46 5.77
CA CYS A 88 -0.54 16.21 5.12
C CYS A 88 -2.03 15.92 5.31
N VAL A 89 -2.69 15.46 4.25
CA VAL A 89 -4.10 15.09 4.23
C VAL A 89 -4.21 13.71 3.59
N LEU A 90 -4.73 12.74 4.33
CA LEU A 90 -5.11 11.45 3.77
C LEU A 90 -6.29 11.66 2.82
N VAL A 91 -6.13 11.27 1.55
CA VAL A 91 -7.17 11.40 0.51
C VAL A 91 -7.63 10.05 -0.03
N GLY A 92 -6.93 8.97 0.33
CA GLY A 92 -7.31 7.60 0.02
C GLY A 92 -6.36 6.61 0.69
N PRO A 93 -6.61 5.30 0.55
CA PRO A 93 -5.78 4.26 1.16
C PRO A 93 -4.34 4.29 0.63
N GLY A 94 -3.39 4.59 1.51
CA GLY A 94 -1.99 4.79 1.13
C GLY A 94 -1.72 6.07 0.30
N VAL A 95 -2.75 6.89 0.04
CA VAL A 95 -2.64 8.09 -0.80
C VAL A 95 -2.86 9.33 0.04
N ARG A 96 -1.91 10.27 -0.06
CA ARG A 96 -1.95 11.54 0.66
C ARG A 96 -1.72 12.73 -0.28
N LEU A 97 -2.22 13.88 0.14
CA LEU A 97 -1.96 15.18 -0.47
C LEU A 97 -1.25 16.08 0.54
N CYS A 98 -0.28 16.86 0.08
CA CYS A 98 0.31 17.92 0.88
C CYS A 98 -0.32 19.26 0.50
N ARG A 99 -0.80 20.03 1.48
CA ARG A 99 -1.34 21.37 1.25
C ARG A 99 -0.58 22.38 2.11
N CYS A 100 -0.02 23.40 1.48
CA CYS A 100 0.65 24.48 2.21
C CYS A 100 -0.33 25.11 3.23
N VAL A 101 0.17 25.41 4.42
CA VAL A 101 -0.62 26.11 5.43
C VAL A 101 -0.90 27.56 4.99
N PRO A 102 -1.94 28.23 5.53
CA PRO A 102 -2.25 29.60 5.14
C PRO A 102 -1.04 30.54 5.25
N GLY A 103 -0.84 31.39 4.25
CA GLY A 103 0.32 32.28 4.15
C GLY A 103 1.54 31.69 3.44
N TYR A 104 1.49 30.40 3.06
CA TYR A 104 2.52 29.74 2.27
C TYR A 104 1.98 29.30 0.91
N ILE A 105 2.83 29.36 -0.12
CA ILE A 105 2.49 29.00 -1.50
C ILE A 105 3.45 27.92 -1.99
N GLY A 106 2.93 26.96 -2.76
CA GLY A 106 3.71 25.90 -3.37
C GLY A 106 2.92 24.62 -3.59
N VAL A 107 3.63 23.51 -3.79
CA VAL A 107 3.06 22.20 -4.14
C VAL A 107 2.89 21.28 -2.91
N GLY A 108 2.96 21.83 -1.71
CA GLY A 108 2.83 21.07 -0.46
C GLY A 108 4.09 20.32 -0.02
N PHE A 109 4.90 19.81 -0.95
CA PHE A 109 6.24 19.27 -0.64
C PHE A 109 7.29 20.36 -0.47
N SER A 110 7.10 21.47 -1.20
CA SER A 110 7.84 22.71 -1.02
C SER A 110 6.81 23.82 -0.87
N CYS A 111 6.88 24.54 0.24
CA CYS A 111 6.01 25.66 0.58
C CYS A 111 6.89 26.83 0.99
N ARG A 112 6.68 27.99 0.36
CA ARG A 112 7.43 29.22 0.62
C ARG A 112 6.51 30.30 1.15
N GLY A 113 7.00 31.02 2.15
CA GLY A 113 6.25 32.07 2.84
C GLY A 113 6.43 33.43 2.19
N ARG A 114 6.36 34.47 3.02
CA ARG A 114 6.62 35.85 2.58
C ARG A 114 8.11 36.07 2.33
N ILE A 115 8.43 37.07 1.50
CA ILE A 115 9.81 37.43 1.14
C ILE A 115 10.70 37.57 2.39
N PHE A 116 10.23 38.21 3.46
CA PHE A 116 11.01 38.39 4.69
C PHE A 116 11.31 37.07 5.42
N GLU A 117 10.38 36.11 5.40
CA GLU A 117 10.59 34.79 6.01
C GLU A 117 11.60 33.96 5.21
N GLU A 118 11.59 34.08 3.88
CA GLU A 118 12.55 33.40 2.99
C GLU A 118 13.95 34.04 3.06
N LEU A 119 14.02 35.38 3.07
CA LEU A 119 15.29 36.11 3.21
C LEU A 119 15.95 35.85 4.57
N ALA A 120 15.16 35.67 5.64
CA ALA A 120 15.68 35.30 6.96
C ALA A 120 16.30 33.89 7.00
N ARG A 121 15.92 32.99 6.08
CA ARG A 121 16.45 31.62 6.00
C ARG A 121 17.76 31.52 5.22
N LEU A 122 18.12 32.56 4.47
CA LEU A 122 19.34 32.60 3.67
C LEU A 122 20.33 33.58 4.32
N PRO A 123 21.41 33.10 4.96
CA PRO A 123 22.39 33.97 5.61
C PRO A 123 22.96 35.04 4.66
N ALA A 124 23.14 34.67 3.39
CA ALA A 124 23.62 35.55 2.33
C ALA A 124 22.65 36.68 1.95
N MET A 125 21.36 36.55 2.29
CA MET A 125 20.30 37.51 1.93
C MET A 125 19.89 38.42 3.09
N SER A 126 20.53 38.29 4.25
CA SER A 126 20.28 39.10 5.45
C SER A 126 20.45 40.61 5.21
N VAL A 127 21.40 41.02 4.37
CA VAL A 127 21.61 42.43 4.00
C VAL A 127 20.47 42.97 3.15
N PHE A 128 19.95 42.16 2.22
CA PHE A 128 18.83 42.54 1.37
C PHE A 128 17.51 42.65 2.15
N SER A 129 17.32 41.82 3.18
CA SER A 129 16.15 41.92 4.06
C SER A 129 16.12 43.25 4.84
N GLN A 130 17.28 43.74 5.29
CA GLN A 130 17.41 45.03 5.98
C GLN A 130 17.09 46.21 5.06
N GLN A 131 17.45 46.13 3.77
CA GLN A 131 17.13 47.17 2.79
C GLN A 131 15.63 47.24 2.44
N LEU A 132 14.91 46.13 2.51
CA LEU A 132 13.45 46.12 2.29
C LEU A 132 12.66 46.71 3.46
N GLN A 133 13.23 46.73 4.68
CA GLN A 133 12.57 47.28 5.88
C GLN A 133 12.62 48.81 5.97
N VAL A 134 13.45 49.47 5.14
CA VAL A 134 13.62 50.93 5.11
C VAL A 134 12.86 51.61 3.97
N ILE A 135 12.08 50.86 3.19
CA ILE A 135 11.21 51.42 2.15
C ILE A 135 9.92 51.93 2.84
N PRO A 136 9.64 53.25 2.84
CA PRO A 136 8.41 53.77 3.40
C PRO A 136 7.22 53.41 2.49
N PHE A 137 6.13 52.94 3.11
CA PHE A 137 4.81 52.85 2.48
C PHE A 137 4.01 54.14 2.69
#